data_AF-A0AA41DF55-F1
#
_entry.id   AF-A0AA41DF55-F1
#
_cell.length_a   1.000
_cell.length_b   1.000
_cell.length_c   1.000
_cell.angle_alpha   90.00
_cell.angle_beta   90.00
_cell.angle_gamma   90.00
#
_symmetry.space_group_name_H-M   'P 1'
#
loop_
_entity.id
_entity.type
_entity.pdbx_description
1 polymer ?
#
loop_
_entity_poly.entity_id
_entity_poly.type
_entity_poly.pdbx_seq_one_letter_code
_entity_poly.pdbx_strand_id
1 'polypeptide(L)'
;MSAEEYPVPEWIVCGAGTGGTSATIGRYIAYQRHGTRLCVADPVHSVFHRHFADRRALSLPEGCGSCIEGIGRPRVEPSFIPSVIDRMIAVEDAASIGAMRALSRRLGRRVGGSTGTNLVAVAQLLEDMAARGVVGSIVTILCDGGERYGCTYYDDQWLDARGLDWHAQEAAFSAMFGA
;
A
#
# COMPACT_ATOMS: atom_id res chain seq x y z
N MET A 1 -18.81 -11.75 -0.03
CA MET A 1 -17.68 -12.71 0.00
C MET A 1 -18.07 -14.11 0.45
N SER A 2 -19.35 -14.45 0.72
CA SER A 2 -19.72 -15.80 1.18
C SER A 2 -19.44 -16.94 0.19
N ALA A 3 -19.09 -16.61 -1.05
CA ALA A 3 -18.67 -17.55 -2.09
C ALA A 3 -17.14 -17.71 -2.20
N GLU A 4 -16.36 -16.92 -1.46
CA GLU A 4 -14.89 -17.05 -1.39
C GLU A 4 -14.51 -18.17 -0.41
N GLU A 5 -13.41 -18.86 -0.67
CA GLU A 5 -12.86 -19.90 0.23
C GLU A 5 -12.59 -19.35 1.64
N TYR A 6 -12.12 -18.11 1.72
CA TYR A 6 -11.87 -17.37 2.96
C TYR A 6 -12.70 -16.07 2.98
N PRO A 7 -13.98 -16.14 3.40
CA PRO A 7 -14.92 -15.02 3.31
C PRO A 7 -14.64 -13.89 4.33
N VAL A 8 -13.96 -14.23 5.43
CA VAL A 8 -13.41 -13.28 6.39
C VAL A 8 -11.90 -13.25 6.14
N PRO A 9 -11.35 -12.14 5.62
CA PRO A 9 -9.94 -12.08 5.29
C PRO A 9 -9.08 -12.07 6.55
N GLU A 10 -7.90 -12.69 6.45
CA GLU A 10 -6.88 -12.64 7.48
C GLU A 10 -6.30 -11.21 7.59
N TRP A 11 -6.17 -10.54 6.45
CA TRP A 11 -5.69 -9.17 6.36
C TRP A 11 -6.52 -8.30 5.41
N ILE A 12 -6.73 -7.05 5.80
CA ILE A 12 -7.08 -5.97 4.88
C ILE A 12 -5.89 -5.03 4.77
N VAL A 13 -5.52 -4.68 3.55
CA VAL A 13 -4.43 -3.75 3.22
C VAL A 13 -4.99 -2.48 2.59
N CYS A 14 -4.57 -1.32 3.09
CA CYS A 14 -4.87 -0.04 2.45
C CYS A 14 -3.77 1.00 2.66
N GLY A 15 -3.72 1.99 1.79
CA GLY A 15 -2.82 3.13 1.92
C GLY A 15 -3.44 4.22 2.80
N ALA A 16 -2.60 5.11 3.34
CA ALA A 16 -3.05 6.25 4.14
C ALA A 16 -2.69 7.59 3.50
N GLY A 17 -3.71 8.36 3.11
CA GLY A 17 -3.60 9.77 2.73
C GLY A 17 -4.01 10.70 3.88
N THR A 18 -5.31 10.81 4.12
CA THR A 18 -5.82 11.46 5.35
C THR A 18 -5.88 10.50 6.53
N GLY A 19 -5.80 9.19 6.28
CA GLY A 19 -6.05 8.13 7.27
C GLY A 19 -7.52 7.74 7.43
N GLY A 20 -8.45 8.42 6.75
CA GLY A 20 -9.89 8.14 6.90
C GLY A 20 -10.30 6.71 6.50
N THR A 21 -9.72 6.17 5.42
CA THR A 21 -9.98 4.80 4.96
C THR A 21 -9.54 3.77 5.99
N SER A 22 -8.29 3.86 6.46
CA SER A 22 -7.75 2.94 7.48
C SER A 22 -8.50 3.06 8.80
N ALA A 23 -8.84 4.28 9.23
CA ALA A 23 -9.63 4.50 10.44
C ALA A 23 -11.02 3.87 10.34
N THR A 24 -11.70 4.01 9.20
CA THR A 24 -13.04 3.43 8.99
C THR A 24 -13.00 1.91 8.98
N ILE A 25 -12.07 1.32 8.23
CA ILE A 25 -11.91 -0.14 8.15
C ILE A 25 -11.55 -0.72 9.51
N GLY A 26 -10.55 -0.17 10.19
CA GLY A 26 -10.10 -0.66 11.49
C GLY A 26 -11.20 -0.58 12.56
N ARG A 27 -11.96 0.52 12.59
CA ARG A 27 -13.12 0.65 13.48
C ARG A 27 -14.22 -0.35 13.16
N TYR A 28 -14.48 -0.62 11.88
CA TYR A 28 -15.49 -1.58 11.47
C TYR A 28 -15.10 -3.01 11.85
N ILE A 29 -13.84 -3.41 11.61
CA ILE A 29 -13.29 -4.70 12.04
C ILE A 29 -13.51 -4.90 13.55
N ALA A 30 -13.11 -3.91 14.35
CA ALA A 30 -13.27 -3.96 15.81
C ALA A 30 -14.74 -4.01 16.24
N TYR A 31 -15.60 -3.21 15.62
CA TYR A 31 -17.03 -3.15 15.93
C TYR A 31 -17.74 -4.48 15.65
N GLN A 32 -17.43 -5.12 14.52
CA GLN A 32 -17.98 -6.42 14.14
C GLN A 32 -17.28 -7.60 14.80
N ARG A 33 -16.18 -7.36 15.55
CA ARG A 33 -15.34 -8.39 16.19
C ARG A 33 -14.80 -9.42 15.21
N HIS A 34 -14.42 -8.98 14.01
CA HIS A 34 -13.74 -9.85 13.06
C HIS A 34 -12.31 -10.15 13.52
N GLY A 35 -11.83 -11.37 13.25
CA GLY A 35 -10.43 -11.75 13.47
C GLY A 35 -9.46 -11.16 12.42
N THR A 36 -9.99 -10.44 11.44
CA THR A 36 -9.23 -9.73 10.40
C THR A 36 -8.29 -8.70 11.01
N ARG A 37 -7.08 -8.63 10.47
CA ARG A 37 -6.07 -7.63 10.85
C ARG A 37 -5.96 -6.53 9.80
N LEU A 38 -5.70 -5.30 10.23
CA LEU A 38 -5.50 -4.15 9.35
C LEU A 38 -4.01 -3.86 9.17
N CYS A 39 -3.55 -3.89 7.92
CA CYS A 39 -2.23 -3.40 7.53
C CYS A 39 -2.34 -2.10 6.74
N VAL A 40 -1.58 -1.08 7.14
CA VAL A 40 -1.46 0.16 6.38
C VAL A 40 -0.13 0.20 5.63
N ALA A 41 -0.20 0.31 4.31
CA ALA A 41 0.95 0.51 3.43
C ALA A 41 1.22 2.02 3.31
N ASP A 42 2.43 2.47 3.57
CA ASP A 42 2.78 3.88 3.65
C ASP A 42 4.12 4.13 2.95
N PRO A 43 4.27 5.21 2.16
CA PRO A 43 5.57 5.50 1.56
C PRO A 43 6.66 5.70 2.61
N VAL A 44 7.90 5.32 2.31
CA VAL A 44 9.06 5.53 3.21
C VAL A 44 9.20 7.01 3.59
N HIS A 45 8.90 7.91 2.65
CA HIS A 45 8.86 9.36 2.87
C HIS A 45 7.50 9.87 3.38
N SER A 46 6.91 9.17 4.36
CA SER A 46 5.69 9.56 5.09
C SER A 46 5.89 9.52 6.61
N VAL A 47 5.19 10.38 7.33
CA VAL A 47 5.23 10.41 8.79
C VAL A 47 4.38 9.30 9.42
N PHE A 48 3.43 8.69 8.73
CA PHE A 48 2.46 7.81 9.38
C PHE A 48 3.09 6.54 9.97
N HIS A 49 3.94 5.83 9.24
CA HIS A 49 4.66 4.67 9.77
C HIS A 49 5.59 5.05 10.94
N ARG A 50 6.20 6.25 10.88
CA ARG A 50 7.04 6.77 11.96
C ARG A 50 6.21 7.11 13.19
N HIS A 51 5.07 7.78 13.00
CA HIS A 51 4.12 8.11 14.06
C HIS A 51 3.52 6.84 14.69
N PHE A 52 3.32 5.79 13.89
CA PHE A 52 2.90 4.48 14.35
C PHE A 52 3.92 3.85 15.30
N ALA A 53 5.21 3.92 14.95
CA ALA A 53 6.31 3.41 15.77
C ALA A 53 6.61 4.29 17.00
N ASP A 54 6.61 5.62 16.84
CA ASP A 54 6.82 6.61 17.90
C ASP A 54 5.82 7.77 17.75
N ARG A 55 4.90 7.89 18.72
CA ARG A 55 3.85 8.93 18.75
C ARG A 55 4.38 10.36 18.79
N ARG A 56 5.66 10.55 19.09
CA ARG A 56 6.32 11.87 19.08
C ARG A 56 6.67 12.35 17.67
N ALA A 57 6.74 11.44 16.69
CA ALA A 57 6.93 11.81 15.30
C ALA A 57 5.63 12.42 14.74
N LEU A 58 5.57 13.76 14.67
CA LEU A 58 4.39 14.49 14.19
C LEU A 58 4.57 15.06 12.79
N SER A 59 5.81 15.23 12.34
CA SER A 59 6.13 15.72 11.01
C SER A 59 7.48 15.21 10.50
N LEU A 60 7.66 15.26 9.18
CA LEU A 60 8.95 15.08 8.51
C LEU A 60 9.67 16.42 8.33
N PRO A 61 11.00 16.40 8.13
CA PRO A 61 11.75 17.56 7.64
C PRO A 61 11.20 18.06 6.29
N GLU A 62 11.44 19.33 5.98
CA GLU A 62 11.10 19.90 4.68
C GLU A 62 11.85 19.19 3.54
N GLY A 63 11.21 19.05 2.39
CA GLY A 63 11.76 18.35 1.22
C GLY A 63 11.68 16.82 1.29
N CYS A 64 11.30 16.23 2.43
CA CYS A 64 10.99 14.81 2.51
C CYS A 64 9.56 14.55 2.00
N GLY A 65 9.41 14.04 0.78
CA GLY A 65 8.12 13.67 0.22
C GLY A 65 8.25 12.50 -0.74
N SER A 66 7.25 11.62 -0.72
CA SER A 66 7.07 10.57 -1.71
C SER A 66 6.50 11.16 -3.00
N CYS A 67 6.86 10.59 -4.15
CA CYS A 67 6.22 10.92 -5.42
C CYS A 67 4.89 10.19 -5.62
N ILE A 68 4.53 9.24 -4.75
CA ILE A 68 3.27 8.51 -4.81
C ILE A 68 2.13 9.41 -4.32
N GLU A 69 1.19 9.68 -5.21
CA GLU A 69 0.10 10.62 -4.97
C GLU A 69 -1.03 9.98 -4.18
N GLY A 70 -1.67 10.82 -3.36
CA GLY A 70 -2.87 10.44 -2.59
C GLY A 70 -2.60 9.72 -1.27
N ILE A 71 -1.38 9.19 -1.07
CA ILE A 71 -0.94 8.55 0.18
C ILE A 71 0.40 9.13 0.64
N GLY A 72 0.71 8.92 1.91
CA GLY A 72 1.89 9.49 2.54
C GLY A 72 1.71 10.98 2.87
N ARG A 73 2.08 11.37 4.09
CA ARG A 73 1.98 12.78 4.53
C ARG A 73 3.24 13.23 5.24
N PRO A 74 3.64 14.50 5.08
CA PRO A 74 4.73 15.07 5.85
C PRO A 74 4.30 15.42 7.29
N ARG A 75 3.01 15.38 7.62
CA ARG A 75 2.46 15.66 8.96
C ARG A 75 1.32 14.71 9.29
N VAL A 76 1.16 14.42 10.57
CA VAL A 76 0.09 13.54 11.04
C VAL A 76 -1.26 14.23 10.86
N GLU A 77 -2.20 13.53 10.26
CA GLU A 77 -3.56 14.00 10.01
C GLU A 77 -4.48 13.56 11.15
N PRO A 78 -5.47 14.36 11.57
CA PRO A 78 -6.40 14.00 12.64
C PRO A 78 -7.18 12.70 12.38
N SER A 79 -7.42 12.40 11.11
CA SER A 79 -8.13 11.19 10.68
C SER A 79 -7.25 9.94 10.66
N PHE A 80 -5.94 10.07 10.89
CA PHE A 80 -5.06 8.93 11.07
C PHE A 80 -5.22 8.41 12.51
N ILE A 81 -5.85 7.24 12.65
CA ILE A 81 -6.11 6.59 13.93
C ILE A 81 -5.21 5.37 14.05
N PRO A 82 -4.07 5.46 14.76
CA PRO A 82 -3.09 4.39 14.74
C PRO A 82 -3.47 3.19 15.60
N SER A 83 -4.35 3.40 16.58
CA SER A 83 -4.77 2.37 17.53
C SER A 83 -5.64 1.27 16.91
N VAL A 84 -6.11 1.46 15.67
CA VAL A 84 -6.90 0.45 14.94
C VAL A 84 -6.08 -0.26 13.87
N ILE A 85 -4.77 0.00 13.81
CA ILE A 85 -3.84 -0.58 12.82
C ILE A 85 -3.02 -1.65 13.51
N ASP A 86 -3.03 -2.87 12.97
CA ASP A 86 -2.24 -3.99 13.50
C ASP A 86 -0.80 -3.98 12.97
N ARG A 87 -0.61 -3.49 11.74
CA ARG A 87 0.71 -3.41 11.11
C ARG A 87 0.85 -2.21 10.19
N MET A 88 2.05 -1.64 10.15
CA MET A 88 2.45 -0.69 9.13
C MET A 88 3.62 -1.25 8.32
N ILE A 89 3.57 -1.06 7.00
CA ILE A 89 4.64 -1.42 6.07
C ILE A 89 5.05 -0.16 5.34
N ALA A 90 6.31 0.23 5.51
CA ALA A 90 6.92 1.32 4.76
C ALA A 90 7.37 0.80 3.38
N VAL A 91 7.00 1.50 2.32
CA VAL A 91 7.23 1.07 0.93
C VAL A 91 8.00 2.14 0.15
N GLU A 92 9.03 1.71 -0.56
CA GLU A 92 9.80 2.56 -1.47
C GLU A 92 8.99 2.93 -2.71
N ASP A 93 9.12 4.17 -3.18
CA ASP A 93 8.38 4.67 -4.34
C ASP A 93 8.62 3.82 -5.59
N ALA A 94 9.86 3.38 -5.79
CA ALA A 94 10.24 2.51 -6.90
C ALA A 94 9.55 1.13 -6.86
N ALA A 95 9.36 0.57 -5.66
CA ALA A 95 8.62 -0.68 -5.47
C ALA A 95 7.13 -0.50 -5.76
N SER A 96 6.56 0.61 -5.29
CA SER A 96 5.18 0.99 -5.62
C SER A 96 4.96 1.11 -7.13
N ILE A 97 5.88 1.78 -7.83
CA ILE A 97 5.81 1.98 -9.30
C ILE A 97 5.95 0.65 -10.05
N GLY A 98 6.93 -0.17 -9.69
CA GLY A 98 7.11 -1.49 -10.30
C GLY A 98 5.88 -2.39 -10.12
N ALA A 99 5.34 -2.45 -8.91
CA ALA A 99 4.14 -3.23 -8.60
C ALA A 99 2.91 -2.74 -9.37
N MET A 100 2.68 -1.41 -9.47
CA MET A 100 1.54 -0.89 -10.25
C MET A 100 1.67 -1.17 -11.75
N ARG A 101 2.89 -1.15 -12.31
CA ARG A 101 3.15 -1.42 -13.73
C ARG A 101 2.90 -2.88 -14.06
N ALA A 102 3.42 -3.79 -13.24
CA ALA A 102 3.16 -5.22 -13.35
C ALA A 102 1.66 -5.55 -13.25
N LEU A 103 0.96 -4.97 -12.26
CA LEU A 103 -0.48 -5.17 -12.11
C LEU A 103 -1.25 -4.61 -13.31
N SER A 104 -0.86 -3.43 -13.82
CA SER A 104 -1.53 -2.83 -14.97
C SER A 104 -1.48 -3.74 -16.20
N ARG A 105 -0.31 -4.35 -16.46
CA ARG A 105 -0.15 -5.34 -17.53
C ARG A 105 -1.02 -6.57 -17.29
N ARG A 106 -1.04 -7.09 -16.06
CA ARG A 106 -1.81 -8.28 -15.69
C ARG A 106 -3.33 -8.09 -15.80
N LEU A 107 -3.83 -6.88 -15.50
CA LEU A 107 -5.25 -6.54 -15.55
C LEU A 107 -5.71 -6.03 -16.92
N GLY A 108 -4.78 -5.64 -17.81
CA GLY A 108 -5.12 -4.95 -19.06
C GLY A 108 -5.70 -3.55 -18.87
N ARG A 109 -5.53 -2.93 -17.68
CA ARG A 109 -5.98 -1.57 -17.37
C ARG A 109 -4.97 -0.85 -16.49
N ARG A 110 -4.90 0.48 -16.59
CA ARG A 110 -3.99 1.29 -15.79
C ARG A 110 -4.52 1.48 -14.35
N VAL A 111 -3.61 1.48 -13.38
CA VAL A 111 -3.89 1.71 -11.94
C VAL A 111 -2.91 2.76 -11.38
N GLY A 112 -3.27 3.42 -10.28
CA GLY A 112 -2.39 4.40 -9.64
C GLY A 112 -1.24 3.83 -8.78
N GLY A 113 -0.25 4.66 -8.47
CA GLY A 113 0.92 4.26 -7.66
C GLY A 113 0.58 3.84 -6.22
N SER A 114 -0.49 4.39 -5.63
CA SER A 114 -0.98 3.99 -4.31
C SER A 114 -1.50 2.55 -4.29
N THR A 115 -2.03 2.07 -5.41
CA THR A 115 -2.39 0.66 -5.60
C THR A 115 -1.16 -0.24 -5.57
N GLY A 116 -0.08 0.17 -6.25
CA GLY A 116 1.20 -0.53 -6.21
C GLY A 116 1.78 -0.57 -4.79
N THR A 117 1.66 0.52 -4.05
CA THR A 117 2.08 0.59 -2.63
C THR A 117 1.37 -0.48 -1.79
N ASN A 118 0.04 -0.62 -1.96
CA ASN A 118 -0.70 -1.67 -1.28
C ASN A 118 -0.26 -3.08 -1.72
N LEU A 119 0.03 -3.28 -3.00
CA LEU A 119 0.48 -4.59 -3.51
C LEU A 119 1.83 -5.02 -2.91
N VAL A 120 2.75 -4.09 -2.69
CA VAL A 120 4.02 -4.39 -2.01
C VAL A 120 3.77 -4.91 -0.59
N ALA A 121 2.87 -4.25 0.16
CA ALA A 121 2.48 -4.70 1.48
C ALA A 121 1.76 -6.06 1.44
N VAL A 122 0.91 -6.31 0.44
CA VAL A 122 0.26 -7.63 0.24
C VAL A 122 1.30 -8.72 0.02
N ALA A 123 2.29 -8.51 -0.86
CA ALA A 123 3.32 -9.49 -1.15
C ALA A 123 4.13 -9.86 0.11
N GLN A 124 4.53 -8.87 0.92
CA GLN A 124 5.22 -9.13 2.19
C GLN A 124 4.34 -9.91 3.18
N LEU A 125 3.05 -9.59 3.27
CA LEU A 125 2.13 -10.34 4.14
C LEU A 125 1.90 -11.77 3.66
N LEU A 126 1.85 -12.00 2.34
CA LEU A 126 1.76 -13.35 1.77
C LEU A 126 2.99 -14.18 2.14
N GLU A 127 4.19 -13.62 1.99
CA GLU A 127 5.44 -14.27 2.39
C GLU A 127 5.44 -14.61 3.90
N ASP A 128 5.04 -13.67 4.75
CA ASP A 128 4.96 -13.88 6.20
C ASP A 128 3.91 -14.94 6.59
N MET A 129 2.77 -14.96 5.89
CA MET A 129 1.73 -15.97 6.10
C MET A 129 2.23 -17.36 5.69
N ALA A 130 2.86 -17.47 4.52
CA ALA A 130 3.44 -18.71 4.02
C ALA A 130 4.53 -19.25 4.96
N ALA A 131 5.44 -18.38 5.41
CA ALA A 131 6.51 -18.75 6.36
C ALA A 131 5.98 -19.28 7.69
N ARG A 132 4.78 -18.84 8.11
CA ARG A 132 4.11 -19.26 9.34
C ARG A 132 3.10 -20.40 9.14
N GLY A 133 2.90 -20.87 7.91
CA GLY A 133 1.86 -21.84 7.57
C GLY A 133 0.44 -21.34 7.82
N VAL A 134 0.22 -20.02 7.79
CA VAL A 134 -1.13 -19.43 7.92
C VAL A 134 -1.79 -19.40 6.56
N VAL A 135 -3.00 -19.95 6.49
CA VAL A 135 -3.83 -19.96 5.28
C VAL A 135 -4.99 -18.99 5.47
N GLY A 136 -5.32 -18.21 4.44
CA GLY A 136 -6.39 -17.21 4.48
C GLY A 136 -6.35 -16.29 3.26
N SER A 137 -7.30 -15.37 3.16
CA SER A 137 -7.30 -14.34 2.12
C SER A 137 -6.73 -13.01 2.62
N ILE A 138 -6.12 -12.26 1.70
CA ILE A 138 -5.76 -10.86 1.89
C ILE A 138 -6.60 -10.03 0.93
N VAL A 139 -7.28 -9.01 1.45
CA VAL A 139 -8.04 -8.06 0.65
C VAL A 139 -7.27 -6.74 0.58
N THR A 140 -7.21 -6.16 -0.60
CA THR A 140 -6.58 -4.85 -0.81
C THR A 140 -7.44 -3.94 -1.67
N ILE A 141 -7.23 -2.64 -1.53
CA ILE A 141 -7.95 -1.60 -2.27
C ILE A 141 -7.11 -1.17 -3.47
N LEU A 142 -7.70 -1.24 -4.66
CA LEU A 142 -7.19 -0.54 -5.83
C LEU A 142 -7.77 0.88 -5.79
N CYS A 143 -6.92 1.86 -5.49
CA CYS A 143 -7.38 3.19 -5.08
C CYS A 143 -8.02 3.97 -6.23
N ASP A 144 -7.29 4.12 -7.33
CA ASP A 144 -7.70 4.96 -8.45
C ASP A 144 -7.18 4.43 -9.80
N GLY A 145 -7.78 4.95 -10.88
CA GLY A 145 -7.38 4.65 -12.26
C GLY A 145 -6.08 5.34 -12.64
N GLY A 146 -5.29 4.67 -13.47
CA GLY A 146 -3.96 5.16 -13.85
C GLY A 146 -3.94 6.19 -14.99
N GLU A 147 -5.10 6.57 -15.53
CA GLU A 147 -5.24 7.43 -16.70
C GLU A 147 -4.64 8.82 -16.47
N ARG A 148 -4.72 9.33 -15.23
CA ARG A 148 -4.20 10.64 -14.84
C ARG A 148 -2.67 10.70 -14.69
N TYR A 149 -1.99 9.56 -14.68
CA TYR A 149 -0.54 9.46 -14.45
C TYR A 149 0.28 9.26 -15.73
N GLY A 150 -0.32 9.59 -16.89
CA GLY A 150 0.30 9.42 -18.21
C GLY A 150 1.66 10.11 -18.36
N CYS A 151 1.80 11.30 -17.77
CA CYS A 151 3.03 12.10 -17.81
C CYS A 151 3.89 11.96 -16.54
N THR A 152 3.59 10.99 -15.68
CA THR A 152 4.34 10.73 -14.43
C THR A 152 4.69 9.25 -14.33
N TYR A 153 3.90 8.45 -13.62
CA TYR A 153 4.22 7.05 -13.33
C TYR A 153 4.24 6.17 -14.57
N TYR A 154 3.58 6.59 -15.65
CA TYR A 154 3.58 5.92 -16.95
C TYR A 154 4.60 6.48 -17.95
N ASP A 155 5.39 7.48 -17.56
CA ASP A 155 6.44 8.09 -18.37
C ASP A 155 7.82 7.66 -17.84
N ASP A 156 8.51 6.83 -18.60
CA ASP A 156 9.81 6.29 -18.21
C ASP A 156 10.87 7.41 -18.12
N GLN A 157 10.78 8.47 -18.94
CA GLN A 157 11.71 9.61 -18.85
C GLN A 157 11.52 10.38 -17.55
N TRP A 158 10.27 10.52 -17.09
CA TRP A 158 9.96 11.15 -15.81
C TRP A 158 10.52 10.35 -14.64
N LEU A 159 10.47 9.01 -14.73
CA LEU A 159 11.02 8.09 -13.72
C LEU A 159 12.56 8.11 -13.71
N ASP A 160 13.19 8.09 -14.88
CA ASP A 160 14.64 8.14 -15.05
C ASP A 160 15.22 9.46 -14.51
N ALA A 161 14.56 10.58 -14.80
CA ALA A 161 14.94 11.89 -14.27
C ALA A 161 14.89 11.98 -12.73
N ARG A 162 14.21 11.03 -12.08
CA ARG A 162 14.11 10.90 -10.62
C ARG A 162 15.01 9.81 -10.04
N GLY A 163 15.72 9.06 -10.88
CA GLY A 163 16.57 7.96 -10.45
C GLY A 163 15.79 6.83 -9.78
N LEU A 164 14.53 6.62 -10.15
CA LEU A 164 13.70 5.57 -9.58
C LEU A 164 13.96 4.24 -10.29
N ASP A 165 14.61 3.29 -9.61
CA ASP A 165 14.85 1.95 -10.15
C ASP A 165 13.64 1.03 -9.92
N TRP A 166 12.65 1.12 -10.82
CA TRP A 166 11.38 0.41 -10.71
C TRP A 166 11.33 -0.91 -11.51
N HIS A 167 12.25 -1.13 -12.45
CA HIS A 167 12.20 -2.28 -13.37
C HIS A 167 12.39 -3.62 -12.66
N ALA A 168 13.32 -3.71 -11.70
CA ALA A 168 13.54 -4.93 -10.93
C ALA A 168 12.28 -5.34 -10.14
N GLN A 169 11.58 -4.34 -9.59
CA GLN A 169 10.34 -4.53 -8.84
C GLN A 169 9.20 -4.96 -9.77
N GLU A 170 9.10 -4.35 -10.95
CA GLU A 170 8.13 -4.77 -11.97
C GLU A 170 8.33 -6.23 -12.41
N ALA A 171 9.58 -6.64 -12.65
CA ALA A 171 9.91 -8.00 -13.03
C ALA A 171 9.53 -9.01 -11.93
N ALA A 172 9.85 -8.70 -10.66
CA ALA A 172 9.50 -9.55 -9.53
C ALA A 172 7.98 -9.74 -9.40
N PHE A 173 7.19 -8.67 -9.50
CA PHE A 173 5.73 -8.76 -9.45
C PHE A 173 5.14 -9.49 -10.67
N SER A 174 5.73 -9.32 -11.86
CA SER A 174 5.28 -10.04 -13.06
C SER A 174 5.45 -11.54 -12.89
N ALA A 175 6.62 -11.96 -12.39
CA ALA A 175 6.90 -13.37 -12.07
C ALA A 175 5.93 -13.90 -11.00
N MET A 176 5.64 -13.13 -9.96
CA MET A 176 4.66 -13.49 -8.93
C MET A 176 3.24 -13.69 -9.51
N PHE A 177 2.85 -12.92 -10.51
CA PHE A 177 1.55 -13.07 -11.19
C PHE A 177 1.52 -14.19 -12.22
N GLY A 178 2.64 -14.86 -12.49
CA GLY A 178 2.78 -15.90 -13.52
C GLY A 178 2.70 -15.33 -14.95
N ALA A 179 3.17 -14.10 -15.15
CA ALA A 179 3.19 -13.38 -16.43
C ALA A 179 4.60 -13.21 -16.99
#